data_AF-A0A1Z3MQQ0-F1
#
_entry.id   AF-A0A1Z3MQQ0-F1
#
_cell.length_a   1.000
_cell.length_b   1.000
_cell.length_c   1.000
_cell.angle_alpha   90.00
_cell.angle_beta   90.00
_cell.angle_gamma   90.00
#
_symmetry.space_group_name_H-M   'P 1'
#
loop_
_entity.id
_entity.type
_entity.pdbx_description
1 polymer ?
#
loop_
_entity_poly.entity_id
_entity_poly.type
_entity_poly.pdbx_seq_one_letter_code
_entity_poly.pdbx_strand_id
1 'polypeptide(L)'
;MTDLYTNRNSQQDFVKHGFTHHIQNNMDVFIASAFFTEFDIIDNLLEKGCHIRIVVRLGFPTSPFALEKLLSHKNIEARFFTNNSFHPKLYIFGDRTLLVGSANLTNAALLTNQEIMVSLNSEDHRFEELTTLFSHYWESAHVLTKEAIKDYKNVYNKHSKLLSQIKKFDDEVLDKIGDISYSNINRGKKYISQSSIFLESYRKSYQTSVYAFKCIEEIYSSFARKVAEEQIPLRLEIDSFFSFVRDYHATQETWATQPIGWTDLQQSHLRTLIDEWLSTPWDHFEERIVPINYPLIYKVFNSPQSIEQSNIDEIVEALCVLHSFHDRLRFYKGGLYTLIEEFSTSNDIAQIKKTIIYLLYGKGDIIKRMSDCIYNEEYKLNAFGQSNVQELIGWINKENLPVINGRTTKVLRYFGFDIRQL
;
A
#
# COMPACT_ATOMS: atom_id res chain seq x y z
N MET A 1 -22.89 -22.13 -4.47
CA MET A 1 -23.19 -21.00 -5.37
C MET A 1 -22.14 -19.93 -5.09
N THR A 2 -21.53 -19.37 -6.13
CA THR A 2 -20.67 -18.19 -5.98
C THR A 2 -21.56 -16.98 -5.69
N ASP A 3 -21.38 -16.37 -4.53
CA ASP A 3 -22.07 -15.17 -4.06
C ASP A 3 -21.26 -13.89 -4.28
N LEU A 4 -20.04 -14.04 -4.80
CA LEU A 4 -19.07 -12.99 -5.05
C LEU A 4 -18.49 -13.12 -6.46
N TYR A 5 -18.47 -12.01 -7.21
CA TYR A 5 -17.90 -11.92 -8.56
C TYR A 5 -16.94 -10.72 -8.63
N THR A 6 -15.69 -10.96 -9.00
CA THR A 6 -14.62 -9.94 -8.95
C THR A 6 -13.67 -9.93 -10.15
N ASN A 7 -13.96 -10.70 -11.21
CA ASN A 7 -13.11 -10.81 -12.41
C ASN A 7 -11.68 -11.33 -12.12
N ARG A 8 -11.50 -12.22 -11.13
CA ARG A 8 -10.21 -12.87 -10.88
C ARG A 8 -10.07 -14.10 -11.75
N ASN A 9 -9.01 -14.15 -12.56
CA ASN A 9 -8.68 -15.35 -13.34
C ASN A 9 -8.50 -16.60 -12.46
N SER A 10 -7.89 -16.44 -11.28
CA SER A 10 -7.60 -17.55 -10.37
C SER A 10 -8.86 -18.21 -9.80
N GLN A 11 -9.96 -17.46 -9.70
CA GLN A 11 -11.23 -17.93 -9.15
C GLN A 11 -12.30 -18.12 -10.23
N GLN A 12 -12.04 -17.69 -11.47
CA GLN A 12 -13.01 -17.70 -12.59
C GLN A 12 -14.34 -17.00 -12.26
N ASP A 13 -14.31 -16.02 -11.37
CA ASP A 13 -15.47 -15.34 -10.80
C ASP A 13 -15.82 -14.05 -11.56
N PHE A 14 -15.88 -14.14 -12.88
CA PHE A 14 -16.20 -13.00 -13.73
C PHE A 14 -17.62 -12.50 -13.48
N VAL A 15 -17.83 -11.18 -13.49
CA VAL A 15 -19.13 -10.55 -13.29
C VAL A 15 -20.14 -11.05 -14.33
N LYS A 16 -19.71 -11.27 -15.59
CA LYS A 16 -20.55 -11.88 -16.63
C LYS A 16 -21.19 -13.21 -16.18
N HIS A 17 -20.48 -14.02 -15.39
CA HIS A 17 -21.01 -15.29 -14.92
C HIS A 17 -22.18 -15.09 -13.95
N GLY A 18 -22.17 -14.03 -13.15
CA GLY A 18 -23.29 -13.67 -12.27
C GLY A 18 -24.59 -13.49 -13.01
N PHE A 19 -24.57 -12.83 -14.19
CA PHE A 19 -25.75 -12.75 -15.04
C PHE A 19 -26.19 -14.15 -15.48
N THR A 20 -25.30 -14.94 -16.07
CA THR A 20 -25.66 -16.27 -16.59
C THR A 20 -26.14 -17.26 -15.53
N HIS A 21 -25.62 -17.18 -14.30
CA HIS A 21 -25.97 -18.09 -13.22
C HIS A 21 -27.37 -17.85 -12.65
N HIS A 22 -27.86 -16.61 -12.67
CA HIS A 22 -29.12 -16.23 -12.02
C HIS A 22 -30.31 -16.12 -13.00
N ILE A 23 -30.03 -16.11 -14.31
CA ILE A 23 -31.08 -16.04 -15.35
C ILE A 23 -31.85 -17.37 -15.48
N GLN A 24 -33.17 -17.27 -15.63
CA GLN A 24 -34.05 -18.37 -16.03
C GLN A 24 -34.89 -17.99 -17.24
N ASN A 25 -35.51 -18.98 -17.89
CA ASN A 25 -36.37 -18.72 -19.05
C ASN A 25 -37.60 -17.90 -18.64
N ASN A 26 -37.99 -16.94 -19.47
CA ASN A 26 -39.20 -16.10 -19.32
C ASN A 26 -39.28 -15.34 -17.98
N MET A 27 -38.14 -14.85 -17.50
CA MET A 27 -38.04 -14.11 -16.23
C MET A 27 -38.11 -12.58 -16.47
N ASP A 28 -38.62 -11.84 -15.48
CA ASP A 28 -38.46 -10.38 -15.43
C ASP A 28 -37.08 -10.01 -14.89
N VAL A 29 -36.36 -9.15 -15.60
CA VAL A 29 -35.04 -8.67 -15.20
C VAL A 29 -35.03 -7.15 -15.11
N PHE A 30 -34.65 -6.64 -13.94
CA PHE A 30 -34.63 -5.21 -13.64
C PHE A 30 -33.19 -4.73 -13.52
N ILE A 31 -32.84 -3.69 -14.27
CA ILE A 31 -31.47 -3.22 -14.43
C ILE A 31 -31.42 -1.72 -14.14
N ALA A 32 -30.67 -1.32 -13.13
CA ALA A 32 -30.28 0.06 -12.91
C ALA A 32 -28.75 0.17 -13.02
N SER A 33 -28.26 0.70 -14.15
CA SER A 33 -26.83 0.83 -14.42
C SER A 33 -26.51 2.25 -14.88
N ALA A 34 -25.56 2.91 -14.23
CA ALA A 34 -25.14 4.25 -14.63
C ALA A 34 -24.67 4.29 -16.09
N PHE A 35 -23.88 3.29 -16.50
CA PHE A 35 -23.30 3.23 -17.84
C PHE A 35 -23.72 1.98 -18.60
N PHE A 36 -23.94 2.14 -19.89
CA PHE A 36 -24.36 1.06 -20.78
C PHE A 36 -23.66 1.15 -22.14
N THR A 37 -22.76 0.22 -22.42
CA THR A 37 -22.07 0.09 -23.72
C THR A 37 -22.15 -1.31 -24.31
N GLU A 38 -22.34 -2.33 -23.47
CA GLU A 38 -22.30 -3.74 -23.86
C GLU A 38 -23.72 -4.31 -24.00
N PHE A 39 -24.12 -4.65 -25.23
CA PHE A 39 -25.45 -5.19 -25.51
C PHE A 39 -25.49 -6.71 -25.44
N ASP A 40 -24.35 -7.41 -25.53
CA ASP A 40 -24.32 -8.88 -25.60
C ASP A 40 -25.00 -9.55 -24.40
N ILE A 41 -24.93 -8.95 -23.21
CA ILE A 41 -25.64 -9.45 -22.02
C ILE A 41 -27.16 -9.33 -22.17
N ILE A 42 -27.63 -8.26 -22.81
CA ILE A 42 -29.04 -8.05 -23.11
C ILE A 42 -29.51 -9.07 -24.15
N ASP A 43 -28.71 -9.36 -25.17
CA ASP A 43 -29.02 -10.42 -26.16
C ASP A 43 -29.20 -11.78 -25.48
N ASN A 44 -28.30 -12.17 -24.57
CA ASN A 44 -28.42 -13.43 -23.82
C ASN A 44 -29.70 -13.49 -22.97
N LEU A 45 -30.14 -12.36 -22.40
CA LEU A 45 -31.40 -12.27 -21.65
C LEU A 45 -32.61 -12.44 -22.57
N LEU A 46 -32.59 -11.80 -23.74
CA LEU A 46 -33.66 -11.89 -24.72
C LEU A 46 -33.80 -13.30 -25.32
N GLU A 47 -32.69 -14.00 -25.57
CA GLU A 47 -32.68 -15.39 -26.02
C GLU A 47 -33.36 -16.35 -25.04
N LYS A 48 -33.35 -16.00 -23.74
CA LYS A 48 -34.06 -16.73 -22.68
C LYS A 48 -35.54 -16.35 -22.57
N GLY A 49 -36.03 -15.47 -23.43
CA GLY A 49 -37.40 -14.97 -23.41
C GLY A 49 -37.67 -14.00 -22.27
N CYS A 50 -36.64 -13.46 -21.61
CA CYS A 50 -36.82 -12.53 -20.50
C CYS A 50 -37.48 -11.23 -20.95
N HIS A 51 -38.22 -10.63 -20.02
CA HIS A 51 -38.71 -9.26 -20.12
C HIS A 51 -37.76 -8.36 -19.31
N ILE A 52 -37.37 -7.22 -19.87
CA ILE A 52 -36.27 -6.41 -19.32
C ILE A 52 -36.75 -4.99 -19.07
N ARG A 53 -36.59 -4.52 -17.83
CA ARG A 53 -36.74 -3.12 -17.44
C ARG A 53 -35.38 -2.52 -17.14
N ILE A 54 -34.94 -1.56 -17.95
CA ILE A 54 -33.61 -0.98 -17.83
C ILE A 54 -33.67 0.54 -17.61
N VAL A 55 -32.94 1.02 -16.60
CA VAL A 55 -32.73 2.43 -16.30
C VAL A 55 -31.25 2.76 -16.42
N VAL A 56 -30.92 3.74 -17.26
CA VAL A 56 -29.53 4.15 -17.53
C VAL A 56 -29.32 5.65 -17.39
N ARG A 57 -28.07 6.07 -17.20
CA ARG A 57 -27.72 7.49 -17.36
C ARG A 57 -27.32 7.79 -18.80
N LEU A 58 -27.88 8.86 -19.36
CA LEU A 58 -27.35 9.48 -20.58
C LEU A 58 -26.15 10.34 -20.22
N GLY A 59 -24.95 9.80 -20.46
CA GLY A 59 -23.67 10.46 -20.19
C GLY A 59 -22.54 9.50 -20.52
N PHE A 60 -21.33 10.02 -20.80
CA PHE A 60 -20.20 9.16 -21.11
C PHE A 60 -19.92 8.16 -19.98
N PRO A 61 -19.60 6.89 -20.28
CA PRO A 61 -19.44 6.30 -21.62
C PRO A 61 -20.69 5.67 -22.27
N THR A 62 -21.91 5.86 -21.77
CA THR A 62 -23.14 5.24 -22.34
C THR A 62 -23.23 5.39 -23.86
N SER A 63 -23.45 4.31 -24.59
CA SER A 63 -23.39 4.27 -26.05
C SER A 63 -24.75 4.59 -26.67
N PRO A 64 -24.88 5.66 -27.49
CA PRO A 64 -26.12 5.91 -28.24
C PRO A 64 -26.55 4.74 -29.11
N PHE A 65 -25.59 3.99 -29.67
CA PHE A 65 -25.88 2.81 -30.49
C PHE A 65 -26.47 1.65 -29.68
N ALA A 66 -25.98 1.43 -28.46
CA ALA A 66 -26.56 0.43 -27.56
C ALA A 66 -27.99 0.81 -27.15
N LEU A 67 -28.26 2.10 -26.93
CA LEU A 67 -29.60 2.62 -26.66
C LEU A 67 -30.57 2.42 -27.85
N GLU A 68 -30.09 2.66 -29.09
CA GLU A 68 -30.88 2.40 -30.30
C GLU A 68 -31.31 0.94 -30.40
N LYS A 69 -30.42 0.00 -30.06
CA LYS A 69 -30.74 -1.43 -30.03
C LYS A 69 -31.84 -1.76 -29.03
N LEU A 70 -31.85 -1.17 -27.83
CA LEU A 70 -32.91 -1.42 -26.82
C LEU A 70 -34.31 -1.18 -27.41
N LEU A 71 -34.50 -0.08 -28.14
CA LEU A 71 -35.79 0.27 -28.72
C LEU A 71 -36.22 -0.62 -29.90
N SER A 72 -35.36 -1.52 -30.38
CA SER A 72 -35.69 -2.47 -31.44
C SER A 72 -36.35 -3.75 -30.94
N HIS A 73 -36.42 -3.96 -29.61
CA HIS A 73 -36.99 -5.15 -29.00
C HIS A 73 -38.27 -4.85 -28.22
N LYS A 74 -39.33 -5.62 -28.50
CA LYS A 74 -40.64 -5.49 -27.83
C LYS A 74 -40.64 -5.95 -26.36
N ASN A 75 -39.65 -6.74 -25.94
CA ASN A 75 -39.54 -7.28 -24.58
C ASN A 75 -38.72 -6.35 -23.66
N ILE A 76 -38.41 -5.12 -24.09
CA ILE A 76 -37.59 -4.17 -23.35
C ILE A 76 -38.39 -2.89 -23.09
N GLU A 77 -38.43 -2.49 -21.82
CA GLU A 77 -38.81 -1.15 -21.40
C GLU A 77 -37.55 -0.41 -20.94
N ALA A 78 -37.26 0.74 -21.55
CA ALA A 78 -36.06 1.53 -21.24
C ALA A 78 -36.41 2.92 -20.71
N ARG A 79 -35.78 3.32 -19.61
CA ARG A 79 -35.87 4.66 -19.03
C ARG A 79 -34.49 5.25 -18.79
N PHE A 80 -34.43 6.56 -18.57
CA PHE A 80 -33.17 7.25 -18.36
C PHE A 80 -33.22 8.41 -17.37
N PHE A 81 -32.03 8.72 -16.83
CA PHE A 81 -31.70 9.98 -16.18
C PHE A 81 -30.58 10.69 -16.94
N THR A 82 -30.45 12.01 -16.77
CA THR A 82 -29.32 12.80 -17.30
C THR A 82 -28.38 13.28 -16.20
N ASN A 83 -28.85 13.32 -14.96
CA ASN A 83 -28.08 13.82 -13.82
C ASN A 83 -26.90 12.89 -13.49
N ASN A 84 -25.71 13.46 -13.28
CA ASN A 84 -24.48 12.75 -12.96
C ASN A 84 -24.50 12.02 -11.60
N SER A 85 -25.45 12.33 -10.73
CA SER A 85 -25.67 11.63 -9.46
C SER A 85 -26.30 10.24 -9.63
N PHE A 86 -26.95 9.93 -10.76
CA PHE A 86 -27.42 8.57 -11.01
C PHE A 86 -26.21 7.68 -11.31
N HIS A 87 -25.80 6.91 -10.31
CA HIS A 87 -24.67 5.99 -10.42
C HIS A 87 -24.88 4.56 -9.86
N PRO A 88 -26.10 4.00 -9.75
CA PRO A 88 -26.27 2.62 -9.26
C PRO A 88 -25.71 1.60 -10.26
N LYS A 89 -25.44 0.39 -9.75
CA LYS A 89 -25.20 -0.85 -10.50
C LYS A 89 -25.93 -1.97 -9.77
N LEU A 90 -27.19 -2.13 -10.12
CA LEU A 90 -28.13 -3.05 -9.49
C LEU A 90 -28.82 -3.87 -10.59
N TYR A 91 -28.80 -5.19 -10.42
CA TYR A 91 -29.37 -6.15 -11.37
C TYR A 91 -30.24 -7.13 -10.60
N ILE A 92 -31.54 -7.12 -10.83
CA ILE A 92 -32.51 -7.97 -10.12
C ILE A 92 -33.05 -9.01 -11.10
N PHE A 93 -33.02 -10.27 -10.68
CA PHE A 93 -33.41 -11.44 -11.47
C PHE A 93 -34.69 -12.04 -10.85
N GLY A 94 -35.84 -11.60 -11.37
CA GLY A 94 -37.14 -11.97 -10.86
C GLY A 94 -37.33 -11.56 -9.39
N ASP A 95 -37.88 -12.47 -8.61
CA ASP A 95 -38.17 -12.33 -7.18
C ASP A 95 -37.17 -13.09 -6.29
N ARG A 96 -36.04 -13.53 -6.83
CA ARG A 96 -35.16 -14.52 -6.16
C ARG A 96 -33.79 -14.00 -5.81
N THR A 97 -33.16 -13.26 -6.71
CA THR A 97 -31.76 -12.89 -6.56
C THR A 97 -31.47 -11.55 -7.20
N LEU A 98 -30.59 -10.79 -6.59
CA LEU A 98 -30.04 -9.57 -7.17
C LEU A 98 -28.52 -9.57 -7.09
N LEU A 99 -27.88 -8.80 -7.96
CA LEU A 99 -26.47 -8.46 -7.93
C LEU A 99 -26.34 -6.95 -7.70
N VAL A 100 -25.47 -6.58 -6.76
CA VAL A 100 -25.16 -5.17 -6.46
C VAL A 100 -23.66 -4.99 -6.27
N GLY A 101 -23.11 -3.87 -6.74
CA GLY A 101 -21.68 -3.59 -6.60
C GLY A 101 -21.16 -2.49 -7.52
N SER A 102 -19.96 -2.66 -8.06
CA SER A 102 -19.25 -1.62 -8.83
C SER A 102 -19.43 -1.71 -10.36
N ALA A 103 -19.81 -2.89 -10.87
CA ALA A 103 -19.75 -3.19 -12.30
C ALA A 103 -20.93 -2.60 -13.08
N ASN A 104 -20.66 -1.66 -13.98
CA ASN A 104 -21.65 -1.19 -14.95
C ASN A 104 -21.83 -2.20 -16.10
N LEU A 105 -22.88 -2.04 -16.92
CA LEU A 105 -23.05 -2.79 -18.18
C LEU A 105 -22.12 -2.31 -19.29
N THR A 106 -20.82 -2.53 -19.10
CA THR A 106 -19.78 -2.23 -20.08
C THR A 106 -18.87 -3.44 -20.23
N ASN A 107 -18.31 -3.66 -21.43
CA ASN A 107 -17.45 -4.81 -21.69
C ASN A 107 -16.28 -4.91 -20.68
N ALA A 108 -15.65 -3.76 -20.40
CA ALA A 108 -14.55 -3.66 -19.46
C ALA A 108 -14.97 -4.05 -18.03
N ALA A 109 -16.09 -3.55 -17.52
CA ALA A 109 -16.59 -3.90 -16.19
C ALA A 109 -16.94 -5.40 -16.09
N LEU A 110 -17.53 -5.98 -17.14
CA LEU A 110 -17.98 -7.36 -17.10
C LEU A 110 -16.85 -8.40 -17.18
N LEU A 111 -15.68 -8.02 -17.69
CA LEU A 111 -14.62 -8.96 -18.04
C LEU A 111 -13.22 -8.59 -17.56
N THR A 112 -12.85 -7.30 -17.52
CA THR A 112 -11.44 -6.88 -17.35
C THR A 112 -11.15 -6.03 -16.12
N ASN A 113 -12.08 -5.15 -15.75
CA ASN A 113 -11.89 -4.24 -14.63
C ASN A 113 -11.86 -4.99 -13.31
N GLN A 114 -11.25 -4.32 -12.34
CA GLN A 114 -11.33 -4.67 -10.92
C GLN A 114 -12.73 -4.31 -10.44
N GLU A 115 -13.59 -5.31 -10.32
CA GLU A 115 -14.97 -5.12 -9.88
C GLU A 115 -15.23 -5.92 -8.62
N ILE A 116 -16.26 -5.53 -7.89
CA ILE A 116 -16.82 -6.29 -6.78
C ILE A 116 -18.33 -6.28 -6.96
N MET A 117 -18.90 -7.47 -7.14
CA MET A 117 -20.34 -7.69 -7.21
C MET A 117 -20.71 -8.79 -6.23
N VAL A 118 -21.72 -8.53 -5.41
CA VAL A 118 -22.25 -9.48 -4.43
C VAL A 118 -23.67 -9.88 -4.84
N SER A 119 -23.99 -11.16 -4.72
CA SER A 119 -25.35 -11.65 -4.89
C SER A 119 -26.11 -11.71 -3.57
N LEU A 120 -27.33 -11.20 -3.55
CA LEU A 120 -28.26 -11.36 -2.43
C LEU A 120 -29.48 -12.16 -2.90
N ASN A 121 -29.94 -13.09 -2.09
CA ASN A 121 -31.16 -13.85 -2.35
C ASN A 121 -32.39 -13.19 -1.68
N SER A 122 -33.58 -13.69 -1.98
CA SER A 122 -34.87 -13.18 -1.49
C SER A 122 -35.05 -13.25 0.03
N GLU A 123 -34.31 -14.10 0.74
CA GLU A 123 -34.39 -14.23 2.20
C GLU A 123 -33.60 -13.13 2.92
N ASP A 124 -32.75 -12.39 2.21
CA ASP A 124 -32.02 -11.25 2.76
C ASP A 124 -32.96 -10.03 2.84
N HIS A 125 -33.13 -9.45 4.04
CA HIS A 125 -33.96 -8.26 4.25
C HIS A 125 -33.64 -7.09 3.29
N ARG A 126 -32.38 -6.97 2.83
CA ARG A 126 -31.95 -5.92 1.89
C ARG A 126 -32.50 -6.12 0.48
N PHE A 127 -32.97 -7.33 0.15
CA PHE A 127 -33.55 -7.64 -1.15
C PHE A 127 -34.80 -6.80 -1.44
N GLU A 128 -35.71 -6.73 -0.46
CA GLU A 128 -36.95 -5.95 -0.57
C GLU A 128 -36.65 -4.45 -0.65
N GLU A 129 -35.72 -3.96 0.17
CA GLU A 129 -35.29 -2.55 0.15
C GLU A 129 -34.71 -2.14 -1.20
N LEU A 130 -33.83 -2.98 -1.79
CA LEU A 130 -33.23 -2.71 -3.09
C LEU A 130 -34.22 -2.81 -4.24
N THR A 131 -35.20 -3.71 -4.17
CA THR A 131 -36.29 -3.82 -5.15
C THR A 131 -37.21 -2.61 -5.09
N THR A 132 -37.51 -2.13 -3.89
CA THR A 132 -38.26 -0.89 -3.66
C THR A 132 -37.49 0.32 -4.20
N LEU A 133 -36.18 0.37 -3.97
CA LEU A 133 -35.32 1.42 -4.51
C LEU A 133 -35.30 1.43 -6.04
N PHE A 134 -35.23 0.26 -6.69
CA PHE A 134 -35.36 0.16 -8.13
C PHE A 134 -36.70 0.73 -8.61
N SER A 135 -37.79 0.42 -7.91
CA SER A 135 -39.13 0.94 -8.24
C SER A 135 -39.17 2.48 -8.17
N HIS A 136 -38.55 3.09 -7.17
CA HIS A 136 -38.41 4.55 -7.12
C HIS A 136 -37.61 5.13 -8.28
N TYR A 137 -36.50 4.49 -8.67
CA TYR A 137 -35.74 4.87 -9.87
C TYR A 137 -36.59 4.76 -11.12
N TRP A 138 -37.33 3.67 -11.25
CA TRP A 138 -38.20 3.40 -12.38
C TRP A 138 -39.23 4.52 -12.53
N GLU A 139 -40.03 4.78 -11.51
CA GLU A 139 -41.11 5.78 -11.53
C GLU A 139 -40.61 7.21 -11.79
N SER A 140 -39.43 7.55 -11.30
CA SER A 140 -38.87 8.90 -11.47
C SER A 140 -38.15 9.10 -12.82
N ALA A 141 -37.76 8.03 -13.50
CA ALA A 141 -37.00 8.10 -14.74
C ALA A 141 -37.88 8.42 -15.96
N HIS A 142 -37.33 9.14 -16.94
CA HIS A 142 -38.04 9.43 -18.19
C HIS A 142 -37.96 8.24 -19.15
N VAL A 143 -39.04 7.98 -19.89
CA VAL A 143 -39.06 6.95 -20.95
C VAL A 143 -38.05 7.28 -22.04
N LEU A 144 -37.25 6.29 -22.44
CA LEU A 144 -36.29 6.43 -23.53
C LEU A 144 -37.02 6.47 -24.88
N THR A 145 -36.95 7.61 -25.58
CA THR A 145 -37.57 7.79 -26.89
C THR A 145 -36.53 7.89 -28.01
N LYS A 146 -36.96 7.68 -29.25
CA LYS A 146 -36.10 7.89 -30.44
C LYS A 146 -35.57 9.32 -30.52
N GLU A 147 -36.36 10.31 -30.09
CA GLU A 147 -35.98 11.72 -30.04
C GLU A 147 -34.90 11.97 -28.98
N ALA A 148 -35.07 11.47 -27.76
CA ALA A 148 -34.08 11.59 -26.69
C ALA A 148 -32.71 10.97 -27.10
N ILE A 149 -32.73 9.81 -27.78
CA ILE A 149 -31.52 9.17 -28.30
C ILE A 149 -30.87 10.05 -29.37
N LYS A 150 -31.65 10.62 -30.29
CA LYS A 150 -31.12 11.51 -31.35
C LYS A 150 -30.42 12.73 -30.75
N ASP A 151 -31.05 13.39 -29.77
CA ASP A 151 -30.46 14.54 -29.10
C ASP A 151 -29.20 14.17 -28.33
N TYR A 152 -29.24 13.06 -27.59
CA TYR A 152 -28.08 12.54 -26.90
C TYR A 152 -26.92 12.21 -27.86
N LYS A 153 -27.20 11.56 -29.00
CA LYS A 153 -26.21 11.21 -30.02
C LYS A 153 -25.53 12.44 -30.62
N ASN A 154 -26.29 13.52 -30.84
CA ASN A 154 -25.73 14.79 -31.31
C ASN A 154 -24.74 15.38 -30.29
N VAL A 155 -25.12 15.41 -29.01
CA VAL A 155 -24.23 15.87 -27.92
C VAL A 155 -23.01 14.96 -27.79
N TYR A 156 -23.21 13.65 -27.79
CA TYR A 156 -22.15 12.64 -27.70
C TYR A 156 -21.10 12.82 -28.80
N ASN A 157 -21.54 12.96 -30.06
CA ASN A 157 -20.65 13.13 -31.21
C ASN A 157 -19.88 14.45 -31.17
N LYS A 158 -20.53 15.55 -30.74
CA LYS A 158 -19.89 16.86 -30.57
C LYS A 158 -18.72 16.82 -29.58
N HIS A 159 -18.82 15.97 -28.56
CA HIS A 159 -17.83 15.84 -27.50
C HIS A 159 -16.93 14.60 -27.63
N SER A 160 -16.95 13.91 -28.77
CA SER A 160 -16.14 12.70 -29.03
C SER A 160 -14.63 12.88 -28.78
N LYS A 161 -14.10 14.09 -28.97
CA LYS A 161 -12.69 14.43 -28.69
C LYS A 161 -12.31 14.34 -27.21
N LEU A 162 -13.26 14.46 -26.28
CA LEU A 162 -12.99 14.38 -24.84
C LEU A 162 -12.36 13.03 -24.44
N LEU A 163 -12.84 11.93 -25.04
CA LEU A 163 -12.28 10.60 -24.80
C LEU A 163 -10.81 10.50 -25.20
N SER A 164 -10.42 11.15 -26.30
CA SER A 164 -9.02 11.17 -26.74
C SER A 164 -8.12 11.97 -25.78
N GLN A 165 -8.65 13.02 -25.17
CA GLN A 165 -7.91 13.82 -24.18
C GLN A 165 -7.74 13.07 -22.86
N ILE A 166 -8.78 12.38 -22.39
CA ILE A 166 -8.71 11.52 -21.19
C ILE A 166 -7.69 10.41 -21.43
N LYS A 167 -7.76 9.73 -22.58
CA LYS A 167 -6.79 8.68 -22.92
C LYS A 167 -5.37 9.23 -22.95
N LYS A 168 -5.14 10.40 -23.55
CA LYS A 168 -3.81 11.03 -23.57
C LYS A 168 -3.30 11.33 -22.17
N PHE A 169 -4.16 11.81 -21.28
CA PHE A 169 -3.82 12.00 -19.87
C PHE A 169 -3.41 10.68 -19.21
N ASP A 170 -4.20 9.62 -19.40
CA ASP A 170 -3.90 8.29 -18.84
C ASP A 170 -2.57 7.74 -19.40
N ASP A 171 -2.32 7.89 -20.70
CA ASP A 171 -1.07 7.50 -21.36
C ASP A 171 0.13 8.29 -20.78
N GLU A 172 -0.01 9.61 -20.57
CA GLU A 172 1.02 10.43 -19.93
C GLU A 172 1.29 10.03 -18.47
N VAL A 173 0.26 9.59 -17.73
CA VAL A 173 0.40 9.04 -16.38
C VAL A 173 1.18 7.73 -16.43
N LEU A 174 0.83 6.82 -17.33
CA LEU A 174 1.54 5.54 -17.51
C LEU A 174 3.00 5.74 -17.93
N ASP A 175 3.28 6.72 -18.80
CA ASP A 175 4.64 7.03 -19.24
C ASP A 175 5.49 7.63 -18.12
N LYS A 176 4.92 8.49 -17.27
CA LYS A 176 5.67 9.18 -16.20
C LYS A 176 5.77 8.39 -14.91
N ILE A 177 4.71 7.71 -14.50
CA ILE A 177 4.60 7.01 -13.22
C ILE A 177 4.85 5.50 -13.39
N GLY A 178 4.59 4.97 -14.58
CA GLY A 178 4.64 3.54 -14.87
C GLY A 178 3.27 2.86 -14.76
N ASP A 179 3.16 1.68 -15.36
CA ASP A 179 2.00 0.80 -15.23
C ASP A 179 2.06 0.05 -13.89
N ILE A 180 1.46 0.65 -12.86
CA ILE A 180 1.32 0.07 -11.53
C ILE A 180 -0.07 -0.56 -11.43
N SER A 181 -0.21 -1.80 -11.90
CA SER A 181 -1.48 -2.52 -11.93
C SER A 181 -1.55 -3.69 -10.95
N TYR A 182 -2.73 -3.89 -10.35
CA TYR A 182 -3.05 -5.13 -9.66
C TYR A 182 -3.50 -6.20 -10.67
N SER A 183 -2.99 -7.41 -10.51
CA SER A 183 -3.13 -8.50 -11.47
C SER A 183 -4.46 -9.24 -11.29
N ASN A 184 -5.57 -8.67 -11.77
CA ASN A 184 -6.87 -9.38 -11.82
C ASN A 184 -6.84 -10.54 -12.82
N ILE A 185 -6.25 -10.25 -13.97
CA ILE A 185 -6.19 -11.11 -15.14
C ILE A 185 -4.72 -11.20 -15.48
N ASN A 186 -4.14 -12.39 -15.37
CA ASN A 186 -2.74 -12.65 -15.68
C ASN A 186 -2.49 -12.47 -17.19
N ARG A 187 -2.46 -11.24 -17.68
CA ARG A 187 -2.04 -10.88 -19.04
C ARG A 187 -0.73 -10.11 -18.94
N GLY A 188 0.35 -10.76 -19.37
CA GLY A 188 1.64 -10.15 -19.70
C GLY A 188 2.09 -9.04 -18.76
N LYS A 189 2.52 -9.38 -17.54
CA LYS A 189 3.21 -8.40 -16.70
C LYS A 189 4.47 -7.95 -17.41
N LYS A 190 4.63 -6.62 -17.57
CA LYS A 190 5.92 -6.01 -17.89
C LYS A 190 6.94 -6.46 -16.84
N TYR A 191 8.15 -6.81 -17.27
CA TYR A 191 9.23 -7.18 -16.36
C TYR A 191 9.57 -5.97 -15.48
N ILE A 192 9.25 -6.03 -14.18
CA ILE A 192 9.71 -5.06 -13.19
C ILE A 192 11.08 -5.54 -12.70
N SER A 193 12.10 -4.67 -12.69
CA SER A 193 13.42 -5.06 -12.21
C SER A 193 13.36 -5.46 -10.72
N GLN A 194 14.14 -6.48 -10.34
CA GLN A 194 14.20 -6.95 -8.95
C GLN A 194 14.55 -5.83 -7.96
N SER A 195 15.37 -4.86 -8.39
CA SER A 195 15.73 -3.67 -7.60
C SER A 195 14.53 -2.75 -7.33
N SER A 196 13.62 -2.56 -8.29
CA SER A 196 12.40 -1.77 -8.11
C SER A 196 11.42 -2.48 -7.18
N ILE A 197 11.25 -3.80 -7.32
CA ILE A 197 10.40 -4.60 -6.42
C ILE A 197 10.93 -4.51 -4.98
N PHE A 198 12.25 -4.65 -4.81
CA PHE A 198 12.87 -4.53 -3.51
C PHE A 198 12.67 -3.14 -2.93
N LEU A 199 12.97 -2.07 -3.70
CA LEU A 199 12.81 -0.69 -3.24
C LEU A 199 11.38 -0.41 -2.76
N GLU A 200 10.36 -0.86 -3.48
CA GLU A 200 8.96 -0.66 -3.08
C GLU A 200 8.56 -1.50 -1.86
N SER A 201 9.01 -2.76 -1.78
CA SER A 201 8.84 -3.56 -0.56
C SER A 201 9.51 -2.90 0.64
N TYR A 202 10.68 -2.30 0.41
CA TYR A 202 11.48 -1.64 1.43
C TYR A 202 10.83 -0.33 1.88
N ARG A 203 10.33 0.51 0.95
CA ARG A 203 9.51 1.70 1.25
C ARG A 203 8.34 1.37 2.15
N LYS A 204 7.56 0.33 1.80
CA LYS A 204 6.38 -0.10 2.57
C LYS A 204 6.77 -0.52 3.98
N SER A 205 7.76 -1.40 4.11
CA SER A 205 8.22 -1.90 5.41
C SER A 205 8.76 -0.76 6.30
N TYR A 206 9.51 0.16 5.71
CA TYR A 206 10.09 1.29 6.42
C TYR A 206 9.02 2.29 6.85
N GLN A 207 8.03 2.58 5.98
CA GLN A 207 6.91 3.45 6.30
C GLN A 207 6.13 2.94 7.53
N THR A 208 5.81 1.65 7.57
CA THR A 208 5.09 1.07 8.71
C THR A 208 5.94 1.12 9.99
N SER A 209 7.24 0.86 9.88
CA SER A 209 8.17 0.89 11.03
C SER A 209 8.33 2.30 11.60
N VAL A 210 8.44 3.32 10.74
CA VAL A 210 8.53 4.72 11.15
C VAL A 210 7.22 5.19 11.80
N TYR A 211 6.06 4.79 11.26
CA TYR A 211 4.77 5.10 11.89
C TYR A 211 4.67 4.49 13.30
N ALA A 212 4.97 3.20 13.42
CA ALA A 212 4.93 2.49 14.70
C ALA A 212 5.88 3.12 15.74
N PHE A 213 7.10 3.47 15.32
CA PHE A 213 8.04 4.19 16.18
C PHE A 213 7.49 5.53 16.64
N LYS A 214 6.89 6.34 15.75
CA LYS A 214 6.33 7.64 16.10
C LYS A 214 5.19 7.55 17.12
N CYS A 215 4.34 6.53 17.01
CA CYS A 215 3.30 6.29 18.02
C CYS A 215 3.89 6.00 19.40
N ILE A 216 5.00 5.26 19.48
CA ILE A 216 5.71 5.01 20.73
C ILE A 216 6.42 6.28 21.22
N GLU A 217 7.10 6.99 20.34
CA GLU A 217 7.80 8.26 20.63
C GLU A 217 6.85 9.31 21.19
N GLU A 218 5.63 9.43 20.65
CA GLU A 218 4.59 10.34 21.15
C GLU A 218 4.23 10.06 22.62
N ILE A 219 4.05 8.79 22.97
CA ILE A 219 3.78 8.40 24.37
C ILE A 219 5.01 8.61 25.23
N TYR A 220 6.19 8.17 24.76
CA TYR A 220 7.44 8.28 25.51
C TYR A 220 7.78 9.75 25.80
N SER A 221 7.50 10.66 24.87
CA SER A 221 7.74 12.10 25.03
C SER A 221 6.94 12.74 26.18
N SER A 222 5.92 12.06 26.72
CA SER A 222 5.19 12.50 27.92
C SER A 222 5.88 12.12 29.24
N PHE A 223 6.96 11.34 29.20
CA PHE A 223 7.74 10.93 30.36
C PHE A 223 9.03 11.73 30.50
N ALA A 224 9.66 11.64 31.68
CA ALA A 224 11.00 12.15 31.88
C ALA A 224 12.02 11.36 31.04
N ARG A 225 13.10 12.03 30.65
CA ARG A 225 14.24 11.38 29.97
C ARG A 225 15.09 10.61 30.97
N LYS A 226 15.67 9.49 30.54
CA LYS A 226 16.62 8.71 31.35
C LYS A 226 17.96 9.44 31.52
N VAL A 227 18.35 10.23 30.53
CA VAL A 227 19.53 11.11 30.55
C VAL A 227 19.18 12.48 29.98
N ALA A 228 20.01 13.50 30.17
CA ALA A 228 19.72 14.85 29.69
C ALA A 228 19.63 14.90 28.15
N GLU A 229 18.72 15.73 27.62
CA GLU A 229 18.44 15.79 26.18
C GLU A 229 19.67 16.17 25.34
N GLU A 230 20.57 16.97 25.90
CA GLU A 230 21.79 17.44 25.25
C GLU A 230 22.84 16.32 25.09
N GLN A 231 22.73 15.24 25.86
CA GLN A 231 23.68 14.12 25.82
C GLN A 231 23.39 13.17 24.67
N ILE A 232 22.10 12.92 24.38
CA ILE A 232 21.69 11.99 23.34
C ILE A 232 20.27 12.29 22.81
N PRO A 233 20.03 12.18 21.50
CA PRO A 233 18.70 12.32 20.92
C PRO A 233 17.71 11.29 21.49
N LEU A 234 16.47 11.72 21.69
CA LEU A 234 15.38 10.87 22.21
C LEU A 234 15.26 9.54 21.46
N ARG A 235 15.42 9.55 20.13
CA ARG A 235 15.30 8.33 19.33
C ARG A 235 16.28 7.21 19.71
N LEU A 236 17.48 7.55 20.20
CA LEU A 236 18.49 6.56 20.59
C LEU A 236 18.28 6.08 22.03
N GLU A 237 17.67 6.92 22.87
CA GLU A 237 17.15 6.48 24.16
C GLU A 237 16.00 5.48 23.97
N ILE A 238 15.06 5.76 23.04
CA ILE A 238 13.99 4.82 22.68
C ILE A 238 14.54 3.53 22.08
N ASP A 239 15.57 3.59 21.23
CA ASP A 239 16.24 2.38 20.71
C ASP A 239 16.87 1.53 21.84
N SER A 240 17.40 2.18 22.87
CA SER A 240 17.92 1.50 24.07
C SER A 240 16.81 0.92 24.93
N PHE A 241 15.69 1.65 25.08
CA PHE A 241 14.46 1.13 25.68
C PHE A 241 13.94 -0.09 24.91
N PHE A 242 13.99 -0.11 23.59
CA PHE A 242 13.64 -1.30 22.81
C PHE A 242 14.55 -2.48 23.11
N SER A 243 15.85 -2.23 23.34
CA SER A 243 16.77 -3.28 23.79
C SER A 243 16.38 -3.83 25.16
N PHE A 244 16.01 -2.96 26.11
CA PHE A 244 15.46 -3.37 27.40
C PHE A 244 14.18 -4.22 27.25
N VAL A 245 13.20 -3.75 26.45
CA VAL A 245 11.95 -4.48 26.22
C VAL A 245 12.22 -5.84 25.59
N ARG A 246 13.12 -5.91 24.60
CA ARG A 246 13.51 -7.18 23.98
C ARG A 246 14.12 -8.15 24.98
N ASP A 247 14.97 -7.66 25.88
CA ASP A 247 15.73 -8.51 26.80
C ASP A 247 14.88 -9.01 27.98
N TYR A 248 13.95 -8.21 28.48
CA TYR A 248 13.13 -8.55 29.65
C TYR A 248 11.72 -9.05 29.32
N HIS A 249 11.06 -8.53 28.27
CA HIS A 249 9.63 -8.77 28.05
C HIS A 249 9.33 -9.47 26.72
N ALA A 250 9.93 -9.03 25.62
CA ALA A 250 9.75 -9.61 24.29
C ALA A 250 10.79 -10.72 24.01
N THR A 251 10.99 -11.60 25.01
CA THR A 251 11.96 -12.70 24.92
C THR A 251 11.48 -13.79 23.96
N GLN A 252 12.42 -14.43 23.26
CA GLN A 252 12.13 -15.45 22.25
C GLN A 252 11.14 -14.96 21.17
N GLU A 253 9.99 -15.63 21.03
CA GLU A 253 8.98 -15.37 20.01
C GLU A 253 7.67 -14.82 20.60
N THR A 254 7.67 -14.34 21.84
CA THR A 254 6.49 -13.74 22.49
C THR A 254 5.96 -12.51 21.76
N TRP A 255 6.81 -11.83 21.00
CA TRP A 255 6.46 -10.71 20.12
C TRP A 255 5.49 -11.14 19.01
N ALA A 256 5.61 -12.36 18.48
CA ALA A 256 4.81 -12.84 17.36
C ALA A 256 3.37 -13.17 17.77
N THR A 257 3.17 -13.53 19.04
CA THR A 257 1.85 -13.92 19.59
C THR A 257 1.04 -12.74 20.12
N GLN A 258 1.59 -11.53 20.17
CA GLN A 258 0.86 -10.36 20.66
C GLN A 258 -0.30 -10.01 19.73
N PRO A 259 -1.45 -9.58 20.26
CA PRO A 259 -2.57 -9.13 19.44
C PRO A 259 -2.15 -7.94 18.56
N ILE A 260 -2.65 -7.90 17.33
CA ILE A 260 -2.43 -6.77 16.42
C ILE A 260 -3.44 -5.68 16.77
N GLY A 261 -2.95 -4.44 16.87
CA GLY A 261 -3.73 -3.24 17.14
C GLY A 261 -3.01 -2.29 18.09
N TRP A 262 -3.11 -0.99 17.81
CA TRP A 262 -2.60 0.07 18.68
C TRP A 262 -3.73 0.67 19.51
N THR A 263 -4.21 -0.08 20.50
CA THR A 263 -5.35 0.31 21.36
C THR A 263 -4.90 0.86 22.70
N ASP A 264 -5.83 1.39 23.51
CA ASP A 264 -5.55 1.86 24.87
C ASP A 264 -4.83 0.80 25.72
N LEU A 265 -5.10 -0.49 25.49
CA LEU A 265 -4.39 -1.57 26.19
C LEU A 265 -2.90 -1.59 25.87
N GLN A 266 -2.52 -1.51 24.59
CA GLN A 266 -1.11 -1.47 24.18
C GLN A 266 -0.42 -0.18 24.64
N GLN A 267 -1.14 0.94 24.61
CA GLN A 267 -0.63 2.22 25.10
C GLN A 267 -0.38 2.20 26.61
N SER A 268 -1.32 1.66 27.40
CA SER A 268 -1.13 1.48 28.85
C SER A 268 0.02 0.53 29.16
N HIS A 269 0.14 -0.57 28.42
CA HIS A 269 1.27 -1.50 28.58
C HIS A 269 2.61 -0.83 28.27
N LEU A 270 2.69 -0.07 27.18
CA LEU A 270 3.87 0.73 26.87
C LEU A 270 4.24 1.68 28.03
N ARG A 271 3.27 2.41 28.58
CA ARG A 271 3.50 3.34 29.71
C ARG A 271 4.11 2.62 30.91
N THR A 272 3.58 1.44 31.27
CA THR A 272 4.13 0.62 32.35
C THR A 272 5.59 0.22 32.09
N LEU A 273 5.92 -0.19 30.87
CA LEU A 273 7.30 -0.57 30.53
C LEU A 273 8.25 0.64 30.48
N ILE A 274 7.77 1.83 30.11
CA ILE A 274 8.57 3.06 30.17
C ILE A 274 8.89 3.41 31.62
N ASP A 275 7.92 3.36 32.53
CA ASP A 275 8.16 3.60 33.97
C ASP A 275 9.19 2.62 34.55
N GLU A 276 9.09 1.34 34.19
CA GLU A 276 10.05 0.31 34.59
C GLU A 276 11.45 0.60 34.03
N TRP A 277 11.54 0.95 32.75
CA TRP A 277 12.80 1.32 32.09
C TRP A 277 13.47 2.55 32.73
N LEU A 278 12.70 3.58 33.06
CA LEU A 278 13.24 4.81 33.66
C LEU A 278 13.74 4.57 35.08
N SER A 279 13.16 3.61 35.80
CA SER A 279 13.57 3.24 37.16
C SER A 279 14.63 2.14 37.24
N THR A 280 14.88 1.42 36.14
CA THR A 280 15.85 0.30 36.10
C THR A 280 17.20 0.77 35.54
N PRO A 281 18.32 0.62 36.28
CA PRO A 281 19.65 0.89 35.74
C PRO A 281 19.94 0.07 34.48
N TRP A 282 20.59 0.67 33.50
CA TRP A 282 20.93 -0.02 32.26
C TRP A 282 22.31 0.41 31.79
N ASP A 283 23.34 -0.21 32.37
CA ASP A 283 24.75 0.09 32.16
C ASP A 283 25.12 0.16 30.67
N HIS A 284 24.51 -0.66 29.82
CA HIS A 284 24.77 -0.61 28.38
C HIS A 284 24.38 0.76 27.77
N PHE A 285 23.29 1.38 28.21
CA PHE A 285 22.92 2.72 27.77
C PHE A 285 23.75 3.79 28.48
N GLU A 286 23.77 3.72 29.81
CA GLU A 286 24.29 4.78 30.69
C GLU A 286 25.83 4.88 30.66
N GLU A 287 26.53 3.74 30.57
CA GLU A 287 28.00 3.67 30.67
C GLU A 287 28.68 3.38 29.31
N ARG A 288 27.93 3.01 28.28
CA ARG A 288 28.48 2.70 26.94
C ARG A 288 27.89 3.55 25.84
N ILE A 289 26.56 3.53 25.65
CA ILE A 289 25.95 4.26 24.52
C ILE A 289 26.12 5.77 24.66
N VAL A 290 25.72 6.33 25.81
CA VAL A 290 25.72 7.78 26.04
C VAL A 290 27.13 8.37 26.11
N PRO A 291 28.08 7.84 26.90
CA PRO A 291 29.40 8.48 27.06
C PRO A 291 30.43 8.07 25.99
N ILE A 292 30.26 6.93 25.31
CA ILE A 292 31.29 6.38 24.41
C ILE A 292 30.77 6.27 22.97
N ASN A 293 29.74 5.46 22.73
CA ASN A 293 29.35 5.10 21.37
C ASN A 293 28.77 6.30 20.60
N TYR A 294 27.82 7.02 21.20
CA TYR A 294 27.18 8.16 20.52
C TYR A 294 28.19 9.29 20.22
N PRO A 295 29.04 9.73 21.17
CA PRO A 295 30.10 10.69 20.86
C PRO A 295 31.07 10.21 19.78
N LEU A 296 31.45 8.93 19.78
CA LEU A 296 32.35 8.35 18.78
C LEU A 296 31.76 8.43 17.37
N ILE A 297 30.55 7.89 17.16
CA ILE A 297 29.91 7.88 15.85
C ILE A 297 29.55 9.30 15.40
N TYR A 298 29.11 10.16 16.32
CA TYR A 298 28.77 11.55 16.03
C TYR A 298 30.01 12.36 15.64
N LYS A 299 31.16 12.18 16.30
CA LYS A 299 32.42 12.85 15.95
C LYS A 299 32.76 12.65 14.48
N VAL A 300 32.70 11.41 14.00
CA VAL A 300 33.09 11.05 12.63
C VAL A 300 32.01 11.43 11.61
N PHE A 301 30.74 11.17 11.92
CA PHE A 301 29.67 11.24 10.92
C PHE A 301 28.76 12.47 11.02
N ASN A 302 28.97 13.44 11.92
CA ASN A 302 28.06 14.59 12.07
C ASN A 302 27.97 15.56 10.87
N SER A 303 28.93 15.51 9.94
CA SER A 303 28.96 16.39 8.78
C SER A 303 29.79 15.80 7.64
N PRO A 304 29.53 16.20 6.37
CA PRO A 304 30.38 15.82 5.25
C PRO A 304 31.85 16.16 5.46
N GLN A 305 32.14 17.32 6.06
CA GLN A 305 33.51 17.77 6.34
C GLN A 305 34.23 16.84 7.31
N SER A 306 33.55 16.39 8.38
CA SER A 306 34.15 15.45 9.33
C SER A 306 34.44 14.10 8.68
N ILE A 307 33.52 13.60 7.85
CA ILE A 307 33.70 12.36 7.08
C ILE A 307 34.91 12.47 6.14
N GLU A 308 35.04 13.59 5.43
CA GLU A 308 36.17 13.82 4.51
C GLU A 308 37.53 13.89 5.22
N GLN A 309 37.57 14.41 6.45
CA GLN A 309 38.80 14.53 7.23
C GLN A 309 39.19 13.23 7.96
N SER A 310 38.24 12.34 8.18
CA SER A 310 38.47 11.10 8.93
C SER A 310 39.32 10.10 8.14
N ASN A 311 40.19 9.37 8.83
CA ASN A 311 40.93 8.26 8.23
C ASN A 311 40.11 6.95 8.28
N ILE A 312 40.63 5.88 7.67
CA ILE A 312 39.90 4.61 7.55
C ILE A 312 39.64 3.95 8.91
N ASP A 313 40.61 4.01 9.84
CA ASP A 313 40.49 3.44 11.17
C ASP A 313 39.37 4.13 11.95
N GLU A 314 39.34 5.47 11.92
CA GLU A 314 38.29 6.28 12.56
C GLU A 314 36.89 5.95 11.99
N ILE A 315 36.78 5.77 10.67
CA ILE A 315 35.51 5.42 10.02
C ILE A 315 35.06 4.03 10.45
N VAL A 316 35.94 3.03 10.41
CA VAL A 316 35.59 1.64 10.77
C VAL A 316 35.27 1.52 12.26
N GLU A 317 36.00 2.22 13.13
CA GLU A 317 35.69 2.31 14.56
C GLU A 317 34.30 2.92 14.80
N ALA A 318 33.97 4.02 14.12
CA ALA A 318 32.64 4.62 14.21
C ALA A 318 31.54 3.70 13.65
N LEU A 319 31.80 2.98 12.56
CA LEU A 319 30.85 1.98 12.03
C LEU A 319 30.65 0.82 13.01
N CYS A 320 31.63 0.47 13.84
CA CYS A 320 31.49 -0.55 14.88
C CYS A 320 30.58 -0.15 16.05
N VAL A 321 30.03 1.08 16.05
CA VAL A 321 28.90 1.46 16.92
C VAL A 321 27.59 0.80 16.44
N LEU A 322 27.45 0.58 15.13
CA LEU A 322 26.30 -0.13 14.57
C LEU A 322 26.37 -1.59 14.99
N HIS A 323 25.30 -2.11 15.56
CA HIS A 323 25.25 -3.50 16.03
C HIS A 323 25.51 -4.48 14.88
N SER A 324 24.86 -4.29 13.74
CA SER A 324 25.05 -5.13 12.55
C SER A 324 26.46 -5.09 11.95
N PHE A 325 27.25 -4.05 12.23
CA PHE A 325 28.64 -3.97 11.75
C PHE A 325 29.60 -4.53 12.80
N HIS A 326 29.37 -4.21 14.08
CA HIS A 326 30.11 -4.76 15.21
C HIS A 326 30.05 -6.29 15.27
N ASP A 327 28.86 -6.87 15.05
CA ASP A 327 28.64 -8.32 15.07
C ASP A 327 29.51 -9.08 14.07
N ARG A 328 30.06 -8.38 13.08
CA ARG A 328 31.00 -8.98 12.14
C ARG A 328 32.30 -9.39 12.80
N LEU A 329 32.77 -8.69 13.85
CA LEU A 329 34.04 -8.96 14.53
C LEU A 329 34.22 -10.44 14.91
N ARG A 330 33.12 -11.15 15.20
CA ARG A 330 33.14 -12.60 15.49
C ARG A 330 33.67 -13.47 14.35
N PHE A 331 33.67 -12.97 13.12
CA PHE A 331 34.16 -13.67 11.93
C PHE A 331 35.62 -13.35 11.59
N TYR A 332 36.23 -12.36 12.24
CA TYR A 332 37.57 -11.86 11.91
C TYR A 332 38.55 -12.21 13.04
N LYS A 333 39.42 -13.19 12.78
CA LYS A 333 40.49 -13.57 13.74
C LYS A 333 41.48 -12.40 13.85
N GLY A 334 41.59 -11.80 15.04
CA GLY A 334 42.34 -10.56 15.26
C GLY A 334 41.45 -9.35 15.53
N GLY A 335 40.12 -9.52 15.48
CA GLY A 335 39.16 -8.51 15.89
C GLY A 335 39.15 -7.29 14.97
N LEU A 336 39.19 -6.10 15.57
CA LEU A 336 39.03 -4.83 14.86
C LEU A 336 40.13 -4.61 13.81
N TYR A 337 41.38 -4.96 14.11
CA TYR A 337 42.51 -4.79 13.18
C TYR A 337 42.26 -5.50 11.85
N THR A 338 41.84 -6.77 11.91
CA THR A 338 41.56 -7.58 10.72
C THR A 338 40.30 -7.09 9.99
N LEU A 339 39.30 -6.60 10.72
CA LEU A 339 38.12 -5.99 10.10
C LEU A 339 38.48 -4.71 9.32
N ILE A 340 39.34 -3.85 9.89
CA ILE A 340 39.86 -2.65 9.21
C ILE A 340 40.62 -3.05 7.94
N GLU A 341 41.53 -4.02 8.04
CA GLU A 341 42.33 -4.49 6.90
C GLU A 341 41.45 -5.03 5.76
N GLU A 342 40.49 -5.90 6.06
CA GLU A 342 39.60 -6.47 5.05
C GLU A 342 38.63 -5.42 4.46
N PHE A 343 38.08 -4.54 5.29
CA PHE A 343 37.15 -3.50 4.82
C PHE A 343 37.86 -2.47 3.93
N SER A 344 39.09 -2.09 4.28
CA SER A 344 39.92 -1.16 3.50
C SER A 344 40.46 -1.79 2.21
N THR A 345 40.73 -3.09 2.21
CA THR A 345 41.17 -3.81 0.99
C THR A 345 40.02 -3.98 0.00
N SER A 346 38.80 -4.15 0.49
CA SER A 346 37.61 -4.37 -0.35
C SER A 346 36.88 -3.09 -0.75
N ASN A 347 37.22 -1.94 -0.17
CA ASN A 347 36.57 -0.67 -0.46
C ASN A 347 37.59 0.48 -0.47
N ASP A 348 37.61 1.26 -1.55
CA ASP A 348 38.42 2.47 -1.60
C ASP A 348 37.89 3.53 -0.60
N ILE A 349 38.80 4.21 0.11
CA ILE A 349 38.41 5.18 1.14
C ILE A 349 37.60 6.35 0.56
N ALA A 350 37.86 6.79 -0.67
CA ALA A 350 37.06 7.83 -1.31
C ALA A 350 35.65 7.32 -1.63
N GLN A 351 35.51 6.05 -2.03
CA GLN A 351 34.20 5.41 -2.21
C GLN A 351 33.43 5.29 -0.90
N ILE A 352 34.09 4.91 0.21
CA ILE A 352 33.47 4.84 1.54
C ILE A 352 32.91 6.21 1.93
N LYS A 353 33.76 7.26 1.87
CA LYS A 353 33.38 8.63 2.21
C LYS A 353 32.23 9.12 1.33
N LYS A 354 32.34 8.94 0.01
CA LYS A 354 31.28 9.28 -0.95
C LYS A 354 29.95 8.61 -0.59
N THR A 355 29.98 7.32 -0.26
CA THR A 355 28.79 6.54 0.08
C THR A 355 28.13 7.02 1.36
N ILE A 356 28.91 7.21 2.43
CA ILE A 356 28.39 7.66 3.73
C ILE A 356 27.83 9.09 3.61
N ILE A 357 28.54 9.98 2.92
CA ILE A 357 28.07 11.36 2.65
C ILE A 357 26.78 11.34 1.83
N TYR A 358 26.72 10.52 0.79
CA TYR A 358 25.52 10.37 -0.01
C TYR A 358 24.35 9.87 0.85
N LEU A 359 24.54 8.81 1.63
CA LEU A 359 23.50 8.24 2.48
C LEU A 359 22.93 9.28 3.46
N LEU A 360 23.81 9.94 4.23
CA LEU A 360 23.44 10.80 5.35
C LEU A 360 23.10 12.25 4.95
N TYR A 361 23.70 12.76 3.87
CA TYR A 361 23.66 14.17 3.49
C TYR A 361 23.29 14.43 2.03
N GLY A 362 23.07 13.38 1.25
CA GLY A 362 22.62 13.49 -0.14
C GLY A 362 21.26 14.15 -0.25
N LYS A 363 20.98 14.73 -1.43
CA LYS A 363 19.65 15.29 -1.75
C LYS A 363 18.67 14.19 -2.14
N GLY A 364 17.37 14.51 -2.12
CA GLY A 364 16.31 13.63 -2.60
C GLY A 364 15.75 12.71 -1.52
N ASP A 365 15.16 11.61 -1.95
CA ASP A 365 14.48 10.65 -1.08
C ASP A 365 15.48 9.73 -0.35
N ILE A 366 15.42 9.72 0.98
CA ILE A 366 16.28 8.91 1.85
C ILE A 366 16.18 7.41 1.52
N ILE A 367 14.99 6.91 1.18
CA ILE A 367 14.79 5.47 0.90
C ILE A 367 15.46 5.09 -0.42
N LYS A 368 15.41 5.98 -1.41
CA LYS A 368 16.18 5.82 -2.65
C LYS A 368 17.68 5.80 -2.36
N ARG A 369 18.19 6.69 -1.50
CA ARG A 369 19.62 6.71 -1.12
C ARG A 369 20.04 5.42 -0.41
N MET A 370 19.23 4.95 0.55
CA MET A 370 19.43 3.64 1.20
C MET A 370 19.52 2.51 0.17
N SER A 371 18.58 2.46 -0.77
CA SER A 371 18.55 1.44 -1.81
C SER A 371 19.76 1.52 -2.75
N ASP A 372 20.19 2.72 -3.11
CA ASP A 372 21.38 2.91 -3.94
C ASP A 372 22.64 2.41 -3.21
N CYS A 373 22.79 2.67 -1.91
CA CYS A 373 23.89 2.11 -1.11
C CYS A 373 23.86 0.57 -0.98
N ILE A 374 22.76 -0.10 -1.32
CA ILE A 374 22.64 -1.58 -1.26
C ILE A 374 22.83 -2.21 -2.65
N TYR A 375 22.37 -1.56 -3.72
CA TYR A 375 22.28 -2.17 -5.05
C TYR A 375 23.01 -1.42 -6.16
N ASN A 376 23.24 -0.12 -6.03
CA ASN A 376 23.92 0.65 -7.05
C ASN A 376 25.43 0.56 -6.82
N GLU A 377 26.15 -0.07 -7.76
CA GLU A 377 27.61 -0.25 -7.70
C GLU A 377 28.39 1.07 -7.49
N GLU A 378 27.80 2.23 -7.81
CA GLU A 378 28.40 3.54 -7.51
C GLU A 378 28.51 3.83 -6.00
N TYR A 379 27.56 3.36 -5.19
CA TYR A 379 27.42 3.64 -3.76
C TYR A 379 27.46 2.37 -2.89
N LYS A 380 27.45 1.20 -3.50
CA LYS A 380 27.48 -0.07 -2.78
C LYS A 380 28.89 -0.32 -2.26
N LEU A 381 28.98 -0.64 -0.98
CA LEU A 381 30.22 -1.02 -0.32
C LEU A 381 30.19 -2.51 0.01
N ASN A 382 31.32 -3.17 -0.20
CA ASN A 382 31.55 -4.51 0.29
C ASN A 382 31.44 -4.53 1.81
N ALA A 383 30.84 -5.59 2.35
CA ALA A 383 30.67 -5.76 3.78
C ALA A 383 29.78 -4.72 4.49
N PHE A 384 29.07 -3.83 3.78
CA PHE A 384 28.14 -2.85 4.35
C PHE A 384 26.75 -3.01 3.73
N GLY A 385 25.91 -3.83 4.37
CA GLY A 385 24.62 -4.27 3.84
C GLY A 385 23.42 -3.46 4.34
N GLN A 386 22.22 -3.95 4.03
CA GLN A 386 20.94 -3.31 4.39
C GLN A 386 20.85 -2.92 5.88
N SER A 387 21.18 -3.82 6.80
CA SER A 387 21.12 -3.53 8.24
C SER A 387 22.08 -2.42 8.64
N ASN A 388 23.28 -2.37 8.05
CA ASN A 388 24.24 -1.30 8.34
C ASN A 388 23.75 0.05 7.82
N VAL A 389 23.18 0.08 6.60
CA VAL A 389 22.58 1.28 6.01
C VAL A 389 21.43 1.82 6.88
N GLN A 390 20.55 0.95 7.36
CA GLN A 390 19.40 1.31 8.20
C GLN A 390 19.83 1.83 9.56
N GLU A 391 20.73 1.11 10.23
CA GLU A 391 21.22 1.51 11.53
C GLU A 391 21.99 2.82 11.44
N LEU A 392 22.89 2.99 10.45
CA LEU A 392 23.67 4.22 10.31
C LEU A 392 22.78 5.46 10.20
N ILE A 393 21.71 5.36 9.42
CA ILE A 393 20.71 6.43 9.35
C ILE A 393 20.05 6.63 10.71
N GLY A 394 19.55 5.59 11.37
CA GLY A 394 18.93 5.75 12.68
C GLY A 394 19.83 6.43 13.73
N TRP A 395 21.13 6.11 13.70
CA TRP A 395 22.14 6.74 14.55
C TRP A 395 22.37 8.20 14.17
N ILE A 396 22.64 8.46 12.89
CA ILE A 396 22.99 9.78 12.36
C ILE A 396 22.06 10.09 11.19
N ASN A 397 21.11 11.01 11.37
CA ASN A 397 20.34 11.54 10.25
C ASN A 397 19.76 12.92 10.57
N LYS A 398 19.40 13.66 9.51
CA LYS A 398 18.76 14.99 9.62
C LYS A 398 17.25 14.89 9.73
N GLU A 399 16.67 13.79 9.27
CA GLU A 399 15.25 13.55 9.10
C GLU A 399 14.55 13.00 10.37
N ASN A 400 15.28 12.93 11.50
CA ASN A 400 14.91 12.29 12.77
C ASN A 400 14.27 10.89 12.61
N LEU A 401 14.83 10.06 11.74
CA LEU A 401 14.41 8.68 11.53
C LEU A 401 14.95 7.75 12.63
N PRO A 402 14.19 6.71 13.03
CA PRO A 402 14.62 5.77 14.06
C PRO A 402 15.65 4.75 13.56
N VAL A 403 16.34 4.13 14.51
CA VAL A 403 17.13 2.91 14.26
C VAL A 403 16.17 1.77 13.98
N ILE A 404 16.26 1.20 12.78
CA ILE A 404 15.46 0.06 12.35
C ILE A 404 16.39 -1.12 12.06
N ASN A 405 16.23 -2.17 12.85
CA ASN A 405 16.89 -3.46 12.66
C ASN A 405 15.95 -4.59 13.11
N GLY A 406 16.43 -5.83 13.07
CA GLY A 406 15.62 -6.99 13.47
C GLY A 406 15.13 -6.94 14.92
N ARG A 407 15.84 -6.27 15.84
CA ARG A 407 15.39 -6.07 17.22
C ARG A 407 14.26 -5.04 17.27
N THR A 408 14.42 -3.90 16.60
CA THR A 408 13.39 -2.86 16.51
C THR A 408 12.09 -3.46 16.01
N THR A 409 12.10 -4.19 14.89
CA THR A 409 10.87 -4.74 14.30
C THR A 409 10.16 -5.74 15.22
N LYS A 410 10.91 -6.53 16.00
CA LYS A 410 10.32 -7.43 17.01
C LYS A 410 9.60 -6.65 18.10
N VAL A 411 10.22 -5.60 18.63
CA VAL A 411 9.64 -4.78 19.70
C VAL A 411 8.42 -4.02 19.20
N LEU A 412 8.47 -3.46 17.99
CA LEU A 412 7.29 -2.84 17.37
C LEU A 412 6.17 -3.88 17.22
N ARG A 413 6.45 -5.09 16.76
CA ARG A 413 5.43 -6.15 16.65
C ARG A 413 4.89 -6.58 18.02
N TYR A 414 5.73 -6.62 19.05
CA TYR A 414 5.35 -6.88 20.43
C TYR A 414 4.33 -5.86 20.95
N PHE A 415 4.50 -4.58 20.61
CA PHE A 415 3.55 -3.53 20.96
C PHE A 415 2.27 -3.53 20.10
N GLY A 416 2.09 -4.50 19.21
CA GLY A 416 0.84 -4.71 18.45
C GLY A 416 0.83 -4.12 17.04
N PHE A 417 1.94 -3.56 16.55
CA PHE A 417 2.01 -3.07 15.17
C PHE A 417 2.20 -4.22 14.17
N ASP A 418 1.48 -4.20 13.05
CA ASP A 418 1.65 -5.19 11.97
C ASP A 418 2.91 -4.89 11.13
N ILE A 419 4.06 -5.28 11.68
CA ILE A 419 5.39 -5.02 11.12
C ILE A 419 5.98 -6.31 10.56
N ARG A 420 6.49 -6.23 9.32
CA ARG A 420 7.30 -7.30 8.74
C ARG A 420 8.63 -7.40 9.48
N GLN A 421 8.90 -8.58 10.02
CA GLN A 421 10.17 -8.87 10.68
C GLN A 421 11.32 -8.87 9.65
N LEU A 422 12.40 -8.15 10.00
CA LEU A 422 13.67 -8.13 9.24
C LEU A 422 14.58 -9.30 9.59
#